data_AF-A0A8T5UE51-F1
#
_entry.id   AF-A0A8T5UE51-F1
#
_cell.length_a   1.000
_cell.length_b   1.000
_cell.length_c   1.000
_cell.angle_alpha   90.00
_cell.angle_beta   90.00
_cell.angle_gamma   90.00
#
_symmetry.space_group_name_H-M   'P 1'
#
loop_
_entity.id
_entity.type
_entity.pdbx_description
1 polymer ?
#
loop_
_entity_poly.entity_id
_entity_poly.type
_entity_poly.pdbx_seq_one_letter_code
_entity_poly.pdbx_strand_id
1 'polypeptide(L)'
;MSLIGGLLTLRLIFTPAAYYFESSGHLIFWMWGWYDRLGIWDYGMAEGFISDPLILNIGTICTLLIIVGASIIIVNSISAAFIIRKGNRFTKIVLLVWVLCGILIIIAPIFWMTTVQIFPPFSPIPVGSDPPLNFWSVFFPGWAVIAPIITGALSCCNIILYKIIFVKSYKKANRKI
;
A
#
# COMPACT_ATOMS: atom_id res chain seq x y z
N MET A 1 5.59 15.06 -2.62
CA MET A 1 5.85 13.75 -1.98
C MET A 1 4.86 12.70 -2.45
N SER A 2 3.55 12.98 -2.49
CA SER A 2 2.53 12.02 -2.97
C SER A 2 2.72 11.48 -4.38
N LEU A 3 3.21 12.28 -5.33
CA LEU A 3 3.47 11.79 -6.70
C LEU A 3 4.49 10.64 -6.71
N ILE A 4 5.63 10.83 -6.02
CA ILE A 4 6.69 9.83 -5.94
C ILE A 4 6.18 8.58 -5.21
N GLY A 5 5.43 8.77 -4.12
CA GLY A 5 4.79 7.67 -3.40
C GLY A 5 3.86 6.86 -4.32
N GLY A 6 2.95 7.53 -5.04
CA GLY A 6 2.03 6.85 -5.96
C GLY A 6 2.76 6.03 -7.03
N LEU A 7 3.83 6.59 -7.63
CA LEU A 7 4.64 5.87 -8.61
C LEU A 7 5.37 4.66 -8.00
N LEU A 8 5.95 4.82 -6.81
CA LEU A 8 6.60 3.72 -6.10
C LEU A 8 5.60 2.61 -5.75
N THR A 9 4.42 2.97 -5.26
CA THR A 9 3.35 2.01 -4.96
C THR A 9 2.92 1.23 -6.19
N LEU A 10 2.70 1.89 -7.33
CA LEU A 10 2.32 1.20 -8.57
C LEU A 10 3.42 0.24 -9.08
N ARG A 11 4.70 0.57 -8.87
CA ARG A 11 5.78 -0.35 -9.24
C ARG A 11 5.89 -1.52 -8.27
N LEU A 12 5.81 -1.24 -6.98
CA LEU A 12 6.08 -2.22 -5.92
C LEU A 12 4.90 -3.15 -5.66
N ILE A 13 3.70 -2.84 -6.15
CA ILE A 13 2.55 -3.76 -6.06
C ILE A 13 2.79 -5.10 -6.78
N PHE A 14 3.69 -5.11 -7.78
CA PHE A 14 4.09 -6.32 -8.52
C PHE A 14 5.24 -7.09 -7.84
N THR A 15 5.65 -6.66 -6.65
CA THR A 15 6.62 -7.40 -5.83
C THR A 15 5.87 -8.26 -4.80
N PRO A 16 6.56 -9.17 -4.10
CA PRO A 16 5.94 -9.95 -3.04
C PRO A 16 5.35 -9.05 -1.94
N ALA A 17 4.17 -9.44 -1.46
CA ALA A 17 3.41 -8.86 -0.36
C ALA A 17 3.87 -9.42 0.99
N ALA A 18 4.26 -10.70 1.05
CA ALA A 18 4.80 -11.31 2.25
C ALA A 18 5.70 -12.50 1.92
N TYR A 19 6.53 -12.91 2.88
CA TYR A 19 7.40 -14.08 2.77
C TYR A 19 7.28 -14.95 4.02
N TYR A 20 7.34 -16.26 3.84
CA TYR A 20 7.31 -17.24 4.92
C TYR A 20 8.39 -18.32 4.70
N PHE A 21 9.11 -18.66 5.78
CA PHE A 21 10.08 -19.76 5.79
C PHE A 21 9.41 -21.03 6.30
N GLU A 22 9.24 -21.99 5.42
CA GLU A 22 8.72 -23.31 5.77
C GLU A 22 9.79 -24.13 6.50
N SER A 23 9.36 -25.00 7.42
CA SER A 23 10.25 -25.88 8.21
C SER A 23 11.09 -26.84 7.34
N SER A 24 10.65 -27.09 6.11
CA SER A 24 11.36 -27.85 5.07
C SER A 24 12.51 -27.09 4.40
N GLY A 25 12.72 -25.81 4.73
CA GLY A 25 13.73 -24.95 4.12
C GLY A 25 13.29 -24.36 2.77
N HIS A 26 11.98 -24.25 2.52
CA HIS A 26 11.45 -23.53 1.36
C HIS A 26 11.03 -22.11 1.75
N LEU A 27 11.25 -21.16 0.85
CA LEU A 27 10.81 -19.77 0.99
C LEU A 27 9.57 -19.56 0.12
N ILE A 28 8.45 -19.22 0.75
CA ILE A 28 7.18 -18.98 0.07
C ILE A 28 6.97 -17.48 -0.04
N PHE A 29 6.77 -17.02 -1.29
CA PHE A 29 6.50 -15.65 -1.65
C PHE A 29 4.99 -15.48 -1.88
N TRP A 30 4.36 -14.68 -1.04
CA TRP A 30 2.96 -14.31 -1.20
C TRP A 30 2.86 -13.04 -2.00
N MET A 31 2.05 -13.06 -3.06
CA MET A 31 1.64 -11.90 -3.83
C MET A 31 0.11 -11.75 -3.68
N TRP A 32 -0.48 -10.70 -4.26
CA TRP A 32 -1.90 -10.39 -4.08
C TRP A 32 -2.86 -11.40 -4.74
N GLY A 33 -3.13 -12.52 -4.07
CA GLY A 33 -3.92 -13.60 -4.67
C GLY A 33 -3.08 -14.63 -5.44
N TRP A 34 -1.76 -14.44 -5.49
CA TRP A 34 -0.79 -15.34 -6.10
C TRP A 34 0.17 -15.85 -5.02
N TYR A 35 0.75 -17.02 -5.23
CA TYR A 35 1.90 -17.46 -4.45
C TYR A 35 2.98 -18.02 -5.38
N ASP A 36 4.21 -17.91 -4.93
CA ASP A 36 5.37 -18.51 -5.58
C ASP A 36 6.17 -19.28 -4.52
N ARG A 37 6.49 -20.55 -4.79
CA ARG A 37 7.23 -21.42 -3.87
C ARG A 37 8.62 -21.60 -4.44
N LEU A 38 9.62 -21.02 -3.79
CA LEU A 38 11.01 -21.20 -4.18
C LEU A 38 11.72 -22.10 -3.17
N GLY A 39 12.53 -23.04 -3.65
CA GLY A 39 13.64 -23.56 -2.85
C GLY A 39 14.61 -22.43 -2.52
N ILE A 40 15.32 -22.50 -1.38
CA ILE A 40 16.32 -21.50 -0.98
C ILE A 40 17.37 -21.21 -2.09
N TRP A 41 17.52 -22.12 -3.06
CA TRP A 41 18.51 -22.07 -4.14
C TRP A 41 17.92 -21.99 -5.56
N ASP A 42 16.59 -21.98 -5.71
CA ASP A 42 15.94 -22.01 -7.02
C ASP A 42 15.44 -20.61 -7.46
N TYR A 43 15.82 -20.20 -8.68
CA TYR A 43 15.21 -19.06 -9.38
C TYR A 43 14.00 -19.57 -10.16
N GLY A 44 12.78 -19.29 -9.67
CA GLY A 44 11.52 -19.76 -10.27
C GLY A 44 10.54 -18.63 -10.60
N MET A 45 9.65 -18.92 -11.56
CA MET A 45 8.46 -18.12 -11.88
C MET A 45 7.25 -18.66 -11.11
N ALA A 46 6.31 -17.78 -10.74
CA ALA A 46 5.10 -18.10 -9.97
C ALA A 46 4.45 -19.46 -10.31
N GLU A 47 4.39 -20.36 -9.33
CA GLU A 47 3.84 -21.72 -9.50
C GLU A 47 2.31 -21.73 -9.74
N GLY A 48 1.55 -20.74 -9.24
CA GLY A 48 0.12 -20.71 -9.50
C GLY A 48 -0.71 -19.66 -8.75
N PHE A 49 -2.02 -19.70 -9.00
CA PHE A 49 -3.00 -18.92 -8.25
C PHE A 49 -3.33 -19.61 -6.92
N ILE A 50 -3.71 -18.81 -5.93
CA ILE A 50 -4.38 -19.31 -4.75
C ILE A 50 -5.65 -20.07 -5.17
N SER A 51 -5.76 -21.32 -4.74
CA SER A 51 -6.89 -22.20 -5.08
C SER A 51 -8.20 -21.80 -4.41
N ASP A 52 -8.13 -21.11 -3.28
CA ASP A 52 -9.31 -20.61 -2.58
C ASP A 52 -9.85 -19.33 -3.26
N PRO A 53 -11.08 -19.38 -3.83
CA PRO A 53 -11.64 -18.26 -4.58
C PRO A 53 -11.92 -17.04 -3.70
N LEU A 54 -12.22 -17.22 -2.41
CA LEU A 54 -12.49 -16.10 -1.50
C LEU A 54 -11.23 -15.27 -1.30
N ILE A 55 -10.10 -15.92 -1.07
CA ILE A 55 -8.82 -15.25 -0.84
C ILE A 55 -8.30 -14.63 -2.14
N LEU A 56 -8.40 -15.35 -3.25
CA LEU A 56 -8.04 -14.82 -4.57
C LEU A 56 -8.82 -13.52 -4.86
N ASN A 57 -10.12 -13.51 -4.57
CA ASN A 57 -10.96 -12.32 -4.71
C ASN A 57 -10.53 -11.19 -3.77
N ILE A 58 -10.22 -11.48 -2.50
CA ILE A 58 -9.75 -10.46 -1.54
C ILE A 58 -8.41 -9.86 -1.98
N GLY A 59 -7.45 -10.68 -2.40
CA GLY A 59 -6.17 -10.22 -2.96
C GLY A 59 -6.38 -9.34 -4.19
N THR A 60 -7.25 -9.75 -5.10
CA THR A 60 -7.59 -8.99 -6.31
C THR A 60 -8.24 -7.64 -5.97
N ILE A 61 -9.20 -7.61 -5.04
CA ILE A 61 -9.87 -6.38 -4.59
C ILE A 61 -8.85 -5.42 -3.97
N CYS A 62 -7.98 -5.91 -3.07
CA CYS A 62 -6.95 -5.08 -2.45
C CYS A 62 -5.99 -4.50 -3.49
N THR A 63 -5.58 -5.30 -4.46
CA THR A 63 -4.73 -4.86 -5.58
C THR A 63 -5.38 -3.73 -6.36
N LEU A 64 -6.65 -3.91 -6.74
CA LEU A 64 -7.42 -2.91 -7.48
C LEU A 64 -7.55 -1.61 -6.69
N LEU A 65 -7.86 -1.68 -5.39
CA LEU A 65 -7.95 -0.51 -4.54
C LEU A 65 -6.63 0.27 -4.47
N ILE A 66 -5.50 -0.44 -4.39
CA ILE A 66 -4.18 0.19 -4.36
C ILE A 66 -3.84 0.82 -5.72
N ILE A 67 -4.09 0.13 -6.84
CA ILE A 67 -3.84 0.65 -8.19
C ILE A 67 -4.69 1.89 -8.45
N VAL A 68 -6.00 1.82 -8.18
CA VAL A 68 -6.93 2.94 -8.39
C VAL A 68 -6.55 4.10 -7.47
N GLY A 69 -6.31 3.84 -6.18
CA GLY A 69 -5.92 4.86 -5.21
C GLY A 69 -4.61 5.56 -5.58
N ALA A 70 -3.58 4.80 -5.95
CA ALA A 70 -2.29 5.34 -6.38
C ALA A 70 -2.40 6.13 -7.68
N SER A 71 -3.20 5.66 -8.64
CA SER A 71 -3.45 6.36 -9.91
C SER A 71 -4.13 7.70 -9.70
N ILE A 72 -5.17 7.74 -8.85
CA ILE A 72 -5.83 8.99 -8.48
C ILE A 72 -4.85 9.95 -7.80
N ILE A 73 -4.01 9.45 -6.88
CA ILE A 73 -2.97 10.28 -6.23
C ILE A 73 -2.02 10.88 -7.25
N ILE A 74 -1.56 10.11 -8.25
CA ILE A 74 -0.66 10.58 -9.31
C ILE A 74 -1.34 11.67 -10.15
N VAL A 75 -2.52 11.40 -10.70
CA VAL A 75 -3.26 12.34 -11.57
C VAL A 75 -3.60 13.62 -10.81
N ASN A 76 -4.05 13.50 -9.57
CA ASN A 76 -4.37 14.65 -8.72
C ASN A 76 -3.10 15.45 -8.36
N SER A 77 -1.96 14.78 -8.15
CA SER A 77 -0.68 15.45 -7.90
C SER A 77 -0.16 16.23 -9.10
N ILE A 78 -0.28 15.66 -10.31
CA ILE A 78 0.08 16.33 -11.55
C ILE A 78 -0.82 17.55 -11.78
N SER A 79 -2.14 17.36 -11.65
CA SER A 79 -3.13 18.44 -11.77
C SER A 79 -2.85 19.57 -10.78
N ALA A 80 -2.53 19.25 -9.53
CA ALA A 80 -2.17 20.23 -8.51
C ALA A 80 -0.92 21.04 -8.89
N ALA A 81 0.11 20.38 -9.45
CA ALA A 81 1.32 21.06 -9.90
C ALA A 81 1.02 22.08 -11.03
N PHE A 82 0.14 21.73 -11.98
CA PHE A 82 -0.30 22.65 -13.02
C PHE A 82 -1.11 23.84 -12.48
N ILE A 83 -2.00 23.61 -11.52
CA ILE A 83 -2.79 24.68 -10.87
C ILE A 83 -1.87 25.68 -10.16
N ILE A 84 -0.90 25.19 -9.39
CA ILE A 84 0.08 26.04 -8.69
C ILE A 84 0.91 26.84 -9.71
N ARG A 85 1.36 26.20 -10.80
CA ARG A 85 2.15 26.87 -11.85
C ARG A 85 1.38 28.00 -12.54
N LYS A 86 0.05 27.85 -12.71
CA LYS A 86 -0.82 28.91 -13.24
C LYS A 86 -1.12 30.03 -12.23
N GLY A 87 -0.58 29.98 -11.01
CA GLY A 87 -0.83 30.97 -9.96
C GLY A 87 -2.21 30.84 -9.29
N ASN A 88 -2.97 29.79 -9.62
CA ASN A 88 -4.27 29.57 -9.02
C ASN A 88 -4.12 29.02 -7.60
N ARG A 89 -5.07 29.40 -6.73
CA ARG A 89 -5.08 28.93 -5.36
C ARG A 89 -5.35 27.43 -5.34
N PHE A 90 -4.52 26.73 -4.56
CA PHE A 90 -4.68 25.32 -4.26
C PHE A 90 -6.05 25.08 -3.60
N THR A 91 -6.83 24.12 -4.11
CA THR A 91 -8.20 23.87 -3.62
C THR A 91 -8.21 22.84 -2.49
N LYS A 92 -9.11 23.03 -1.51
CA LYS A 92 -9.32 22.06 -0.42
C LYS A 92 -9.68 20.66 -0.94
N ILE A 93 -10.28 20.58 -2.13
CA ILE A 93 -10.67 19.33 -2.79
C ILE A 93 -9.44 18.46 -3.09
N VAL A 94 -8.35 19.04 -3.62
CA VAL A 94 -7.13 18.29 -3.95
C VAL A 94 -6.53 17.65 -2.68
N LEU A 95 -6.51 18.39 -1.57
CA LEU A 95 -6.05 17.88 -0.28
C LEU A 95 -6.95 16.75 0.23
N LEU A 96 -8.27 16.92 0.14
CA LEU A 96 -9.23 15.91 0.56
C LEU A 96 -9.03 14.60 -0.22
N VAL A 97 -8.84 14.68 -1.53
CA VAL A 97 -8.58 13.51 -2.39
C VAL A 97 -7.29 12.80 -1.96
N TRP A 98 -6.20 13.53 -1.68
CA TRP A 98 -4.96 12.90 -1.19
C TRP A 98 -5.15 12.16 0.14
N VAL A 99 -5.99 12.67 1.04
CA VAL A 99 -6.30 12.00 2.31
C VAL A 99 -7.14 10.76 2.11
N LEU A 100 -8.24 10.89 1.38
CA LEU A 100 -9.16 9.78 1.18
C LEU A 100 -8.46 8.63 0.44
N CYS A 101 -7.71 8.93 -0.62
CA CYS A 101 -6.91 7.93 -1.31
C CYS A 101 -5.77 7.41 -0.42
N GLY A 102 -5.14 8.27 0.38
CA GLY A 102 -4.08 7.87 1.31
C GLY A 102 -4.55 6.88 2.37
N ILE A 103 -5.73 7.12 2.96
CA ILE A 103 -6.38 6.19 3.89
C ILE A 103 -6.75 4.89 3.19
N LEU A 104 -7.34 4.98 2.00
CA LEU A 104 -7.76 3.81 1.22
C LEU A 104 -6.58 2.86 0.94
N ILE A 105 -5.44 3.39 0.48
CA ILE A 105 -4.26 2.58 0.17
C ILE A 105 -3.51 2.07 1.41
N ILE A 106 -3.79 2.60 2.61
CA ILE A 106 -3.32 2.04 3.89
C ILE A 106 -4.24 0.89 4.32
N ILE A 107 -5.56 1.06 4.20
CA ILE A 107 -6.53 0.07 4.64
C ILE A 107 -6.42 -1.21 3.81
N ALA A 108 -6.21 -1.11 2.49
CA ALA A 108 -6.12 -2.26 1.60
C ALA A 108 -5.05 -3.32 2.04
N PRO A 109 -3.77 -2.98 2.25
CA PRO A 109 -2.78 -3.93 2.74
C PRO A 109 -3.09 -4.44 4.15
N ILE A 110 -3.63 -3.60 5.05
CA ILE A 110 -4.01 -4.04 6.41
C ILE A 110 -5.12 -5.08 6.34
N PHE A 111 -6.15 -4.83 5.53
CA PHE A 111 -7.25 -5.74 5.33
C PHE A 111 -6.79 -7.08 4.74
N TRP A 112 -5.87 -7.04 3.76
CA TRP A 112 -5.24 -8.24 3.22
C TRP A 112 -4.48 -9.02 4.30
N MET A 113 -3.62 -8.36 5.09
CA MET A 113 -2.88 -9.01 6.19
C MET A 113 -3.83 -9.69 7.19
N THR A 114 -4.89 -9.00 7.64
CA THR A 114 -5.88 -9.58 8.55
C THR A 114 -6.61 -10.77 7.96
N THR A 115 -6.90 -10.74 6.65
CA THR A 115 -7.52 -11.86 5.95
C THR A 115 -6.60 -13.08 5.96
N VAL A 116 -5.33 -12.90 5.60
CA VAL A 116 -4.33 -13.99 5.58
C VAL A 116 -4.16 -14.62 6.97
N GLN A 117 -4.34 -13.86 8.05
CA GLN A 117 -4.31 -14.41 9.41
C GLN A 117 -5.56 -15.20 9.80
N ILE A 118 -6.75 -14.73 9.39
CA ILE A 118 -8.03 -15.33 9.78
C ILE A 118 -8.31 -16.61 8.99
N PHE A 119 -7.85 -16.69 7.74
CA PHE A 119 -8.09 -17.85 6.90
C PHE A 119 -6.91 -18.85 7.02
N PRO A 120 -7.10 -20.00 7.69
CA PRO A 120 -6.05 -20.95 7.99
C PRO A 120 -5.35 -21.65 6.80
N PRO A 121 -5.86 -21.73 5.54
CA PRO A 121 -5.09 -22.37 4.46
C PRO A 121 -3.74 -21.71 4.13
N PHE A 122 -3.39 -20.57 4.75
CA PHE A 122 -2.03 -19.96 4.66
C PHE A 122 -1.27 -19.92 5.96
N SER A 123 -1.93 -20.22 7.06
CA SER A 123 -1.22 -20.35 8.29
C SER A 123 -0.45 -21.67 8.17
N PRO A 124 0.88 -21.70 8.34
CA PRO A 124 1.67 -22.94 8.43
C PRO A 124 1.34 -23.74 9.70
N ILE A 125 0.18 -23.46 10.27
CA ILE A 125 -0.26 -23.77 11.59
C ILE A 125 -1.31 -24.85 11.41
N PRO A 126 -1.11 -26.02 12.03
CA PRO A 126 -2.02 -27.13 11.91
C PRO A 126 -3.48 -26.69 12.13
N VAL A 127 -4.38 -27.24 11.32
CA VAL A 127 -5.82 -27.10 11.53
C VAL A 127 -6.14 -27.54 12.97
N GLY A 128 -6.59 -26.60 13.82
CA GLY A 128 -6.86 -26.84 15.25
C GLY A 128 -5.90 -26.16 16.23
N SER A 129 -4.86 -25.46 15.77
CA SER A 129 -4.06 -24.56 16.62
C SER A 129 -4.65 -23.14 16.60
N ASP A 130 -4.53 -22.42 17.73
CA ASP A 130 -4.93 -21.01 17.79
C ASP A 130 -4.17 -20.21 16.72
N PRO A 131 -4.86 -19.53 15.78
CA PRO A 131 -4.18 -18.71 14.80
C PRO A 131 -3.45 -17.58 15.56
N PRO A 132 -2.14 -17.39 15.33
CA PRO A 132 -1.40 -16.33 15.96
C PRO A 132 -2.01 -15.03 15.45
N LEU A 133 -2.55 -14.27 16.40
CA LEU A 133 -3.15 -12.97 16.15
C LEU A 133 -2.13 -11.92 15.65
N ASN A 134 -0.88 -12.32 15.42
CA ASN A 134 0.20 -11.47 14.94
C ASN A 134 0.75 -11.93 13.56
N PHE A 135 0.46 -11.16 12.51
CA PHE A 135 0.93 -11.41 11.15
C PHE A 135 2.46 -11.44 11.11
N TRP A 136 3.08 -10.56 11.88
CA TRP A 136 4.52 -10.31 11.90
C TRP A 136 5.34 -11.40 12.59
N SER A 137 4.70 -12.29 13.36
CA SER A 137 5.40 -13.44 13.94
C SER A 137 5.51 -14.62 12.98
N VAL A 138 4.75 -14.60 11.89
CA VAL A 138 4.72 -15.68 10.89
C VAL A 138 5.30 -15.20 9.56
N PHE A 139 4.93 -14.00 9.13
CA PHE A 139 5.29 -13.46 7.84
C PHE A 139 6.25 -12.27 7.97
N PHE A 140 7.25 -12.23 7.09
CA PHE A 140 7.98 -11.00 6.80
C PHE A 140 7.20 -10.20 5.77
N PRO A 141 6.87 -8.92 6.00
CA PRO A 141 6.19 -8.13 4.98
C PRO A 141 7.09 -7.90 3.77
N GLY A 142 6.48 -7.84 2.60
CA GLY A 142 7.14 -7.45 1.37
C GLY A 142 6.84 -6.01 0.98
N TRP A 143 7.53 -5.56 -0.08
CA TRP A 143 7.41 -4.19 -0.57
C TRP A 143 6.03 -3.86 -1.11
N ALA A 144 5.28 -4.86 -1.58
CA ALA A 144 3.90 -4.65 -1.98
C ALA A 144 3.00 -4.24 -0.81
N VAL A 145 3.27 -4.67 0.43
CA VAL A 145 2.54 -4.21 1.63
C VAL A 145 3.10 -2.89 2.14
N ILE A 146 4.43 -2.75 2.19
CA ILE A 146 5.11 -1.59 2.79
C ILE A 146 4.89 -0.32 1.96
N ALA A 147 5.02 -0.39 0.64
CA ALA A 147 4.98 0.79 -0.21
C ALA A 147 3.62 1.53 -0.21
N PRO A 148 2.46 0.87 -0.32
CA PRO A 148 1.16 1.52 -0.16
C PRO A 148 1.00 2.22 1.20
N ILE A 149 1.47 1.60 2.29
CA ILE A 149 1.40 2.18 3.64
C ILE A 149 2.22 3.48 3.71
N ILE A 150 3.47 3.45 3.24
CA ILE A 150 4.33 4.64 3.20
C ILE A 150 3.70 5.73 2.33
N THR A 151 3.21 5.38 1.14
CA THR A 151 2.58 6.34 0.23
C THR A 151 1.32 6.96 0.79
N GLY A 152 0.50 6.18 1.49
CA GLY A 152 -0.69 6.68 2.17
C GLY A 152 -0.32 7.64 3.29
N ALA A 153 0.67 7.27 4.12
CA ALA A 153 1.16 8.14 5.18
C ALA A 153 1.70 9.47 4.62
N LEU A 154 2.53 9.42 3.58
CA LEU A 154 3.03 10.61 2.89
C LEU A 154 1.90 11.48 2.30
N SER A 155 0.85 10.84 1.79
CA SER A 155 -0.31 11.56 1.22
C SER A 155 -1.14 12.25 2.28
N CYS A 156 -1.32 11.63 3.45
CA CYS A 156 -1.94 12.27 4.61
C CYS A 156 -1.06 13.41 5.17
N CYS A 157 0.26 13.23 5.24
CA CYS A 157 1.20 14.24 5.74
C CYS A 157 1.22 15.53 4.90
N ASN A 158 0.82 15.49 3.62
CA ASN A 158 0.77 16.69 2.79
C ASN A 158 -0.18 17.76 3.33
N ILE A 159 -1.21 17.43 4.12
CA ILE A 159 -2.05 18.46 4.79
C ILE A 159 -1.23 19.29 5.76
N ILE A 160 -0.39 18.63 6.56
CA ILE A 160 0.41 19.27 7.59
C ILE A 160 1.39 20.24 6.91
N LEU A 161 2.07 19.78 5.85
CA LEU A 161 2.95 20.62 5.04
C LEU A 161 2.20 21.80 4.40
N TYR A 162 1.01 21.56 3.84
CA TYR A 162 0.18 22.63 3.28
C TYR A 162 -0.15 23.70 4.31
N LYS A 163 -0.59 23.31 5.51
CA LYS A 163 -0.87 24.24 6.61
C LYS A 163 0.39 25.03 6.99
N ILE A 164 1.55 24.39 7.13
CA ILE A 164 2.79 25.09 7.54
C ILE A 164 3.23 26.11 6.49
N ILE A 165 3.23 25.73 5.20
CA ILE A 165 3.77 26.56 4.12
C ILE A 165 2.83 27.72 3.81
N PHE A 166 1.54 27.47 3.62
CA PHE A 166 0.59 28.52 3.24
C PHE A 166 0.27 29.47 4.40
N VAL A 167 0.15 28.98 5.64
CA VAL A 167 -0.08 29.87 6.80
C VAL A 167 1.13 30.77 7.06
N LYS A 168 2.36 30.26 6.91
CA LYS A 168 3.58 31.08 7.02
C LYS A 168 3.67 32.13 5.91
N SER A 169 3.37 31.77 4.66
CA SER A 169 3.37 32.73 3.54
C SER A 169 2.34 33.85 3.74
N TYR A 170 1.13 33.52 4.22
CA TYR A 170 0.09 34.53 4.48
C TYR A 170 0.49 35.49 5.61
N LYS A 171 1.08 34.99 6.70
CA LYS A 171 1.62 35.83 7.79
C LYS A 171 2.76 36.73 7.33
N LYS A 172 3.61 36.27 6.40
CA LYS A 172 4.73 37.07 5.89
C LYS A 172 4.26 38.19 4.94
N ALA A 173 3.19 37.95 4.18
CA ALA A 173 2.57 38.98 3.33
C ALA A 173 1.88 40.08 4.15
N ASN A 174 1.14 39.72 5.21
CA ASN A 174 0.45 40.70 6.07
C ASN A 174 1.37 41.46 7.06
N ARG A 175 2.63 41.05 7.22
CA ARG A 175 3.62 41.81 8.01
C ARG A 175 4.34 42.91 7.23
N LYS A 176 4.10 43.00 5.92
CA LYS A 176 4.68 44.03 5.03
C LYS A 176 3.70 45.18 4.71
N ILE A 177 2.56 45.21 5.40
CA ILE A 177 1.61 46.33 5.44
C ILE A 177 1.75 46.94 6.83
#